data_AF-A0A1F0N6X6-F1
#
_entry.id   AF-A0A1F0N6X6-F1
#
_cell.length_a   1.000
_cell.length_b   1.000
_cell.length_c   1.000
_cell.angle_alpha   90.00
_cell.angle_beta   90.00
_cell.angle_gamma   90.00
#
_symmetry.space_group_name_H-M   'P 1'
#
loop_
_entity.id
_entity.type
_entity.pdbx_description
1 polymer ?
#
loop_
_entity_poly.entity_id
_entity_poly.type
_entity_poly.pdbx_seq_one_letter_code
_entity_poly.pdbx_strand_id
1 'polypeptide(L)'
;MKRNIKKYYLYRFLVYRFEKLSCKNESLKEIKPEKREKILLEATRTSQKIILVLGILYVFLNSTMFIYLRLNDFQNPLLTWFIDYIDYFGGLINGEWGGSWRQKKASFLMIALLALPIVVIEGGPFFLLVLLVGNWVLKRKIRFER
;
A
#
# COMPACT_ATOMS: atom_id res chain seq x y z
N MET A 1 -6.97 -21.76 -9.94
CA MET A 1 -5.74 -21.64 -9.11
C MET A 1 -6.10 -21.07 -7.73
N LYS A 2 -6.16 -21.88 -6.66
CA LYS A 2 -6.45 -21.38 -5.30
C LYS A 2 -5.23 -20.58 -4.80
N ARG A 3 -5.27 -19.25 -4.89
CA ARG A 3 -4.23 -18.38 -4.32
C ARG A 3 -4.15 -18.59 -2.81
N ASN A 4 -2.98 -18.93 -2.29
CA ASN A 4 -2.78 -19.15 -0.86
C ASN A 4 -2.79 -17.79 -0.12
N ILE A 5 -3.96 -17.39 0.36
CA ILE A 5 -4.21 -16.10 1.04
C ILE A 5 -3.26 -15.88 2.23
N LYS A 6 -2.79 -16.96 2.86
CA LYS A 6 -1.89 -16.91 4.02
C LYS A 6 -0.51 -16.30 3.70
N LYS A 7 -0.08 -16.32 2.43
CA LYS A 7 1.20 -15.74 2.01
C LYS A 7 1.16 -14.22 1.84
N TYR A 8 -0.03 -13.61 1.79
CA TYR A 8 -0.15 -12.18 1.53
C TYR A 8 0.18 -11.34 2.77
N TYR A 9 0.81 -10.20 2.54
CA TYR A 9 1.16 -9.22 3.58
C TYR A 9 -0.07 -8.86 4.45
N LEU A 10 -1.21 -8.60 3.82
CA LEU A 10 -2.43 -8.21 4.53
C LEU A 10 -2.90 -9.29 5.51
N TYR A 11 -2.82 -10.58 5.15
CA TYR A 11 -3.17 -11.66 6.07
C TYR A 11 -2.26 -11.69 7.29
N ARG A 12 -0.93 -11.60 7.08
CA ARG A 12 0.05 -11.56 8.17
C ARG A 12 -0.16 -10.35 9.09
N PHE A 13 -0.44 -9.19 8.50
CA PHE A 13 -0.81 -7.99 9.25
C PHE A 13 -2.05 -8.22 10.11
N LEU A 14 -3.12 -8.81 9.57
CA LEU A 14 -4.34 -9.09 10.34
C LEU A 14 -4.14 -10.14 11.43
N VAL A 15 -3.31 -11.17 11.21
CA VAL A 15 -2.94 -12.14 12.25
C VAL A 15 -2.28 -11.43 13.43
N TYR A 16 -1.26 -10.61 13.16
CA TYR A 16 -0.57 -9.83 14.18
C TYR A 16 -1.52 -8.87 14.91
N ARG A 17 -2.40 -8.18 14.18
CA ARG A 17 -3.38 -7.28 14.78
C ARG A 17 -4.40 -8.01 15.66
N PHE A 18 -4.86 -9.19 15.24
CA PHE A 18 -5.75 -10.01 16.03
C PHE A 18 -5.08 -10.46 17.33
N GLU A 19 -3.84 -10.95 17.26
CA GLU A 19 -3.06 -11.36 18.43
C GLU A 19 -2.90 -10.21 19.43
N LYS A 20 -2.55 -9.02 18.94
CA LYS A 20 -2.47 -7.80 19.77
C LYS A 20 -3.81 -7.43 20.42
N LEU A 21 -4.94 -7.70 19.75
CA LEU A 21 -6.28 -7.50 20.33
C LEU A 21 -6.63 -8.59 21.36
N SER A 22 -6.23 -9.85 21.12
CA SER A 22 -6.43 -10.96 22.06
C SER A 22 -5.62 -10.81 23.34
N CYS A 23 -4.42 -10.21 23.29
CA CYS A 23 -3.68 -9.87 24.52
C CYS A 23 -4.44 -8.89 25.41
N LYS A 24 -5.32 -8.06 24.85
CA LYS A 24 -6.11 -7.06 25.58
C LYS A 24 -7.49 -7.55 26.01
N ASN A 25 -8.05 -8.54 25.32
CA ASN A 25 -9.41 -9.03 25.54
C ASN A 25 -9.40 -10.57 25.68
N GLU A 26 -9.65 -11.05 26.88
CA GLU A 26 -9.59 -12.48 27.22
C GLU A 26 -10.60 -13.33 26.43
N SER A 27 -11.81 -12.81 26.21
CA SER A 27 -12.82 -13.44 25.34
C SER A 27 -12.36 -13.72 23.89
N LEU A 28 -11.34 -13.02 23.38
CA LEU A 28 -10.79 -13.27 22.04
C LEU A 28 -9.73 -14.39 22.06
N LYS A 29 -9.20 -14.76 23.22
CA LYS A 29 -8.31 -15.93 23.40
C LYS A 29 -9.10 -17.23 23.44
N GLU A 30 -10.31 -17.19 23.96
CA GLU A 30 -11.21 -18.36 24.07
C GLU A 30 -11.81 -18.80 22.72
N ILE A 31 -11.68 -17.98 21.68
CA ILE A 31 -12.14 -18.33 20.32
C ILE A 31 -11.33 -19.52 19.80
N LYS A 32 -12.03 -20.62 19.47
CA LYS A 32 -11.42 -21.81 18.86
C LYS A 32 -10.54 -21.44 17.66
N PRO A 33 -9.37 -22.09 17.48
CA PRO A 33 -8.41 -21.75 16.42
C PRO A 33 -9.02 -21.82 15.03
N GLU A 34 -9.92 -22.78 14.79
CA GLU A 34 -10.64 -22.93 13.51
C GLU A 34 -11.54 -21.73 13.19
N LYS A 35 -12.29 -21.22 14.18
CA LYS A 35 -13.15 -20.04 14.01
C LYS A 35 -12.30 -18.79 13.77
N ARG A 36 -11.21 -18.63 14.54
CA ARG A 36 -10.24 -17.54 14.36
C ARG A 36 -9.70 -17.50 12.93
N GLU A 37 -9.29 -18.64 12.39
CA GLU A 37 -8.76 -18.71 11.02
C GLU A 37 -9.82 -18.29 9.98
N LYS A 38 -11.07 -18.76 10.13
CA LYS A 38 -12.17 -18.36 9.25
C LYS A 38 -12.40 -16.85 9.26
N ILE A 39 -12.44 -16.23 10.45
CA ILE A 39 -12.59 -14.78 10.63
C ILE A 39 -11.45 -14.03 9.92
N LEU A 40 -10.21 -14.46 10.11
CA LEU A 40 -9.04 -13.81 9.49
C LEU A 40 -9.04 -13.93 7.97
N LEU A 41 -9.39 -15.10 7.44
CA LEU A 41 -9.49 -15.31 5.99
C LEU A 41 -10.59 -14.44 5.37
N GLU A 42 -11.75 -14.39 6.02
CA GLU A 42 -12.88 -13.60 5.53
C GLU A 42 -12.62 -12.09 5.63
N ALA A 43 -12.02 -11.64 6.74
CA ALA A 43 -11.58 -10.27 6.91
C ALA A 43 -10.53 -9.88 5.86
N THR A 44 -9.58 -10.77 5.55
CA THR A 44 -8.58 -10.53 4.50
C THR A 44 -9.24 -10.38 3.13
N ARG A 45 -10.14 -11.29 2.75
CA ARG A 45 -10.84 -11.24 1.47
C ARG A 45 -11.69 -9.97 1.32
N THR A 46 -12.43 -9.63 2.36
CA THR A 46 -13.28 -8.42 2.39
C THR A 46 -12.42 -7.17 2.28
N SER A 47 -11.33 -7.11 3.04
CA SER A 47 -10.38 -6.00 2.98
C SER A 47 -9.76 -5.88 1.60
N GLN A 48 -9.33 -6.98 0.96
CA GLN A 48 -8.77 -6.97 -0.39
C GLN A 48 -9.74 -6.38 -1.43
N LYS A 49 -11.03 -6.75 -1.35
CA LYS A 49 -12.04 -6.19 -2.25
C LYS A 49 -12.20 -4.68 -2.05
N ILE A 50 -12.29 -4.24 -0.79
CA ILE A 50 -12.42 -2.80 -0.46
C ILE A 50 -11.16 -2.04 -0.91
N ILE A 51 -9.98 -2.57 -0.60
CA ILE A 51 -8.68 -1.98 -0.99
C ILE A 51 -8.56 -1.87 -2.50
N LEU A 52 -9.02 -2.86 -3.27
CA LEU A 52 -8.97 -2.81 -4.73
C LEU A 52 -9.82 -1.65 -5.27
N VAL A 53 -11.05 -1.51 -4.77
CA VAL A 53 -11.94 -0.40 -5.17
C VAL A 53 -11.34 0.95 -4.75
N LEU A 54 -10.87 1.06 -3.51
CA LEU A 54 -10.23 2.28 -3.02
C LEU A 54 -8.92 2.59 -3.75
N GLY A 55 -8.16 1.58 -4.18
CA GLY A 55 -6.92 1.76 -4.93
C GLY A 55 -7.17 2.34 -6.31
N ILE A 56 -8.20 1.84 -7.01
CA ILE A 56 -8.62 2.42 -8.29
C ILE A 56 -9.04 3.88 -8.09
N LEU A 57 -9.89 4.15 -7.09
CA LEU A 57 -10.33 5.51 -6.77
C LEU A 57 -9.15 6.42 -6.40
N TYR A 58 -8.22 5.92 -5.61
CA TYR A 58 -7.02 6.66 -5.19
C TYR A 58 -6.17 7.07 -6.39
N VAL A 59 -5.95 6.17 -7.35
CA VAL A 59 -5.20 6.50 -8.57
C VAL A 59 -5.91 7.61 -9.36
N PHE A 60 -7.22 7.48 -9.60
CA PHE A 60 -7.97 8.51 -10.34
C PHE A 60 -7.95 9.88 -9.64
N LEU A 61 -8.14 9.91 -8.32
CA LEU A 61 -8.11 11.14 -7.54
C LEU A 61 -6.73 11.78 -7.54
N ASN A 62 -5.67 11.02 -7.30
CA ASN A 62 -4.31 11.55 -7.31
C ASN A 62 -3.90 12.03 -8.71
N SER A 63 -4.21 11.28 -9.77
CA SER A 63 -3.93 11.72 -11.14
C SER A 63 -4.67 13.01 -11.49
N THR A 64 -5.96 13.11 -11.15
CA THR A 64 -6.75 14.33 -11.40
C THR A 64 -6.19 15.52 -10.61
N MET A 65 -5.87 15.30 -9.33
CA MET A 65 -5.30 16.31 -8.45
C MET A 65 -3.93 16.78 -8.97
N PHE A 66 -3.06 15.87 -9.39
CA PHE A 66 -1.75 16.20 -9.94
C PHE A 66 -1.85 17.01 -11.24
N ILE A 67 -2.74 16.61 -12.16
CA ILE A 67 -3.01 17.37 -13.40
C ILE A 67 -3.54 18.77 -13.07
N TYR A 68 -4.51 18.86 -12.15
CA TYR A 68 -5.08 20.14 -11.71
C TYR A 68 -4.00 21.06 -11.12
N LEU A 69 -3.15 20.54 -10.24
CA LEU A 69 -2.07 21.28 -9.61
C LEU A 69 -1.06 21.80 -10.63
N ARG A 70 -0.74 21.00 -11.65
CA ARG A 70 0.17 21.39 -12.74
C ARG A 70 -0.43 22.44 -13.68
N LEU A 71 -1.73 22.36 -13.98
CA LEU A 71 -2.40 23.32 -14.88
C LEU A 71 -2.62 24.70 -14.27
N ASN A 72 -2.71 24.80 -12.94
CA ASN A 72 -3.00 26.05 -12.24
C ASN A 72 -1.74 26.75 -11.68
N ASP A 73 -0.54 26.35 -12.09
CA ASP A 73 0.76 26.89 -11.62
C ASP A 73 0.80 27.10 -10.11
N PHE A 74 0.35 26.10 -9.35
CA PHE A 74 0.23 26.22 -7.90
C PHE A 74 1.62 26.37 -7.26
N GLN A 75 1.95 27.59 -6.80
CA GLN A 75 3.28 27.94 -6.29
C GLN A 75 3.50 27.48 -4.86
N ASN A 76 3.50 26.17 -4.63
CA ASN A 76 3.94 25.58 -3.37
C ASN A 76 5.36 25.02 -3.53
N PRO A 77 6.35 25.46 -2.74
CA PRO A 77 7.75 25.02 -2.87
C PRO A 77 7.95 23.51 -2.83
N LEU A 78 7.14 22.78 -2.03
CA LEU A 78 7.22 21.31 -1.95
C LEU A 78 6.66 20.65 -3.21
N LEU A 79 5.56 21.19 -3.74
CA LEU A 79 4.98 20.69 -4.98
C LEU A 79 5.91 20.94 -6.17
N THR A 80 6.48 22.14 -6.28
CA THR A 80 7.45 22.48 -7.34
C THR A 80 8.66 21.57 -7.28
N TRP A 81 9.27 21.42 -6.09
CA TRP A 81 10.37 20.47 -5.90
C TRP A 81 9.99 19.04 -6.32
N PHE A 82 8.80 18.59 -5.97
CA PHE A 82 8.35 17.23 -6.31
C PHE A 82 8.13 17.07 -7.80
N ILE A 83 7.52 18.06 -8.48
CA ILE A 83 7.34 18.06 -9.94
C ILE A 83 8.70 18.04 -10.64
N ASP A 84 9.63 18.91 -10.25
CA ASP A 84 10.98 18.95 -10.82
C ASP A 84 11.71 17.61 -10.62
N TYR A 85 11.52 16.98 -9.46
CA TYR A 85 12.07 15.67 -9.16
C TYR A 85 11.48 14.57 -10.06
N ILE A 86 10.16 14.58 -10.28
CA ILE A 86 9.49 13.64 -11.20
C ILE A 86 9.99 13.84 -12.63
N ASP A 87 10.12 15.08 -13.09
CA ASP A 87 10.57 15.38 -14.45
C ASP A 87 12.05 14.97 -14.65
N TYR A 88 12.92 15.25 -13.67
CA TYR A 88 14.29 14.74 -13.62
C TYR A 88 14.35 13.21 -13.67
N PHE A 89 13.53 12.55 -12.85
CA PHE A 89 13.46 11.09 -12.78
C PHE A 89 12.95 10.48 -14.09
N GLY A 90 11.97 11.11 -14.75
CA GLY A 90 11.51 10.75 -16.08
C GLY A 90 12.64 10.84 -17.12
N GLY A 91 13.48 11.86 -17.04
CA GLY A 91 14.70 11.98 -17.86
C GLY A 91 15.68 10.82 -17.62
N LEU A 92 15.89 10.42 -16.38
CA LEU A 92 16.77 9.28 -16.04
C LEU A 92 16.24 7.94 -16.59
N ILE A 93 14.93 7.70 -16.49
CA ILE A 93 14.32 6.47 -17.01
C ILE A 93 14.44 6.40 -18.52
N ASN A 94 14.19 7.51 -19.22
CA ASN A 94 14.17 7.56 -20.68
C ASN A 94 15.56 7.80 -21.30
N GLY A 95 16.58 8.09 -20.49
CA GLY A 95 17.95 8.32 -20.94
C GLY A 95 18.75 7.05 -21.24
N GLU A 96 20.05 7.20 -21.50
CA GLU A 96 20.95 6.06 -21.72
C GLU A 96 21.38 5.39 -20.42
N TRP A 97 21.28 4.06 -20.35
CA TRP A 97 21.60 3.29 -19.14
C TRP A 97 23.03 2.72 -19.15
N GLY A 98 23.83 3.12 -20.14
CA GLY A 98 25.18 2.65 -20.39
C GLY A 98 25.27 1.50 -21.38
N GLY A 99 26.42 1.39 -22.06
CA GLY A 99 26.64 0.42 -23.12
C GLY A 99 26.91 -1.01 -22.63
N SER A 100 27.52 -1.17 -21.45
CA SER A 100 27.88 -2.50 -20.91
C SER A 100 26.82 -3.07 -19.95
N TRP A 101 26.79 -4.40 -19.82
CA TRP A 101 25.88 -5.09 -18.90
C TRP A 101 26.05 -4.66 -17.42
N ARG A 102 27.30 -4.41 -17.00
CA ARG A 102 27.59 -3.95 -15.64
C ARG A 102 27.07 -2.53 -15.40
N GLN A 103 27.22 -1.63 -16.38
CA GLN A 103 26.67 -0.28 -16.31
C GLN A 103 25.15 -0.31 -16.25
N LYS A 104 24.48 -1.11 -17.10
CA LYS A 104 23.01 -1.26 -17.07
C LYS A 104 22.49 -1.70 -15.71
N LYS A 105 23.16 -2.64 -15.05
CA LYS A 105 22.80 -3.08 -13.69
C LYS A 105 22.97 -1.96 -12.65
N ALA A 106 24.05 -1.19 -12.74
CA ALA A 106 24.31 -0.07 -11.84
C ALA A 106 23.27 1.05 -12.04
N SER A 107 22.98 1.42 -13.28
CA SER A 107 21.97 2.41 -13.64
C SER A 107 20.59 2.00 -13.15
N PHE A 108 20.20 0.74 -13.32
CA PHE A 108 18.93 0.23 -12.80
C PHE A 108 18.84 0.36 -11.27
N LEU A 109 19.89 0.00 -10.53
CA LEU A 109 19.95 0.12 -9.07
C LEU A 109 19.83 1.59 -8.62
N MET A 110 20.51 2.50 -9.33
CA MET A 110 20.43 3.93 -9.06
C MET A 110 19.02 4.47 -9.29
N ILE A 111 18.38 4.11 -10.41
CA ILE A 111 17.00 4.48 -10.72
C ILE A 111 16.05 3.91 -9.65
N ALA A 112 16.24 2.66 -9.21
CA ALA A 112 15.41 2.06 -8.17
C ALA A 112 15.54 2.81 -6.82
N LEU A 113 16.74 3.27 -6.45
CA LEU A 113 16.97 4.07 -5.25
C LEU A 113 16.32 5.46 -5.36
N LEU A 114 16.46 6.12 -6.51
CA LEU A 114 15.83 7.42 -6.78
C LEU A 114 14.31 7.32 -6.94
N ALA A 115 13.75 6.13 -7.20
CA ALA A 115 12.30 5.94 -7.19
C ALA A 115 11.70 5.96 -5.78
N LEU A 116 12.50 5.70 -4.73
CA LEU A 116 11.98 5.52 -3.36
C LEU A 116 11.20 6.73 -2.84
N PRO A 117 11.65 8.00 -2.99
CA PRO A 117 10.88 9.15 -2.54
C PRO A 117 9.49 9.22 -3.20
N ILE A 118 9.41 8.90 -4.50
CA ILE A 118 8.13 8.88 -5.25
C ILE A 118 7.21 7.83 -4.66
N VAL A 119 7.71 6.61 -4.45
CA VAL A 119 6.92 5.51 -3.88
C VAL A 119 6.46 5.83 -2.46
N VAL A 120 7.28 6.52 -1.66
CA VAL A 120 6.91 6.91 -0.29
C VAL A 120 5.86 8.01 -0.29
N ILE A 121 6.03 9.05 -1.10
CA ILE A 121 5.11 10.20 -1.17
C ILE A 121 3.77 9.79 -1.77
N GLU A 122 3.76 9.08 -2.89
CA GLU A 122 2.54 8.67 -3.60
C GLU A 122 1.93 7.40 -3.01
N GLY A 123 2.76 6.41 -2.66
CA GLY A 123 2.30 5.11 -2.18
C GLY A 123 2.06 5.05 -0.68
N GLY A 124 2.76 5.88 0.11
CA GLY A 124 2.65 5.92 1.57
C GLY A 124 1.23 6.19 2.08
N PRO A 125 0.54 7.23 1.59
CA PRO A 125 -0.84 7.51 2.01
C PRO A 125 -1.79 6.35 1.67
N PHE A 126 -1.64 5.74 0.49
CA PHE A 126 -2.43 4.56 0.13
C PHE A 126 -2.13 3.36 1.03
N PHE A 127 -0.86 3.14 1.37
CA PHE A 127 -0.47 2.08 2.28
C PHE A 127 -1.11 2.26 3.68
N LEU A 128 -1.18 3.50 4.19
CA LEU A 128 -1.89 3.79 5.43
C LEU A 128 -3.39 3.44 5.32
N LEU A 129 -4.05 3.77 4.21
CA LEU A 129 -5.43 3.39 3.96
C LEU A 129 -5.63 1.86 3.99
N VAL A 130 -4.70 1.10 3.39
CA VAL A 130 -4.71 -0.37 3.42
C VAL A 130 -4.69 -0.90 4.86
N LEU A 131 -3.82 -0.36 5.72
CA LEU A 131 -3.71 -0.77 7.12
C LEU A 131 -4.99 -0.41 7.91
N LEU A 132 -5.55 0.78 7.68
CA LEU A 132 -6.77 1.25 8.33
C LEU A 132 -7.98 0.39 7.95
N VAL A 133 -8.18 0.13 6.66
CA VAL A 133 -9.26 -0.73 6.15
C VAL A 133 -9.15 -2.13 6.74
N GLY A 134 -7.96 -2.73 6.70
CA GLY A 134 -7.74 -4.05 7.29
C GLY A 134 -8.13 -4.11 8.77
N ASN A 135 -7.67 -3.14 9.56
CA ASN A 135 -7.97 -3.05 10.98
C ASN A 135 -9.48 -2.81 11.24
N TRP A 136 -10.14 -1.98 10.43
CA TRP A 136 -11.58 -1.72 10.54
C TRP A 136 -12.42 -2.97 10.22
N VAL A 137 -12.13 -3.65 9.11
CA VAL A 137 -12.83 -4.88 8.71
C VAL A 137 -12.66 -5.96 9.78
N LEU A 138 -11.44 -6.13 10.31
CA LEU A 138 -11.17 -7.10 11.36
C LEU A 138 -12.01 -6.84 12.61
N LYS A 139 -12.02 -5.60 13.11
CA LYS A 139 -12.85 -5.21 14.26
C LYS A 139 -14.34 -5.39 14.01
N ARG A 140 -14.80 -5.11 12.78
CA ARG A 140 -16.19 -5.34 12.39
C ARG A 140 -16.54 -6.82 12.46
N LYS A 141 -15.72 -7.70 11.87
CA LYS A 141 -15.95 -9.15 11.88
C LYS A 141 -15.93 -9.75 13.29
N ILE A 142 -15.00 -9.33 14.14
CA ILE A 142 -14.95 -9.76 15.55
C ILE A 142 -16.24 -9.39 16.30
N ARG A 143 -16.83 -8.22 16.05
CA ARG A 143 -18.07 -7.79 16.71
C ARG A 143 -19.31 -8.55 16.28
N PHE A 144 -19.33 -9.15 15.09
CA PHE A 144 -20.49 -9.92 14.60
C PHE A 144 -20.46 -11.40 15.02
N GLU A 145 -19.31 -11.90 15.45
CA GLU A 145 -19.09 -13.29 15.89
C GLU A 145 -19.14 -13.45 17.42
N ARG A 146 -19.32 -12.34 18.14
CA ARG A 146 -19.47 -12.27 19.59
C ARG A 146 -20.93 -12.00 19.93
#